data_AF-A0A1V9G5F4-F1
#
_entry.id   AF-A0A1V9G5F4-F1
#
_cell.length_a   1.000
_cell.length_b   1.000
_cell.length_c   1.000
_cell.angle_alpha   90.00
_cell.angle_beta   90.00
_cell.angle_gamma   90.00
#
_symmetry.space_group_name_H-M   'P 1'
#
loop_
_entity.id
_entity.type
_entity.pdbx_description
1 polymer ?
#
loop_
_entity_poly.entity_id
_entity_poly.type
_entity_poly.pdbx_seq_one_letter_code
_entity_poly.pdbx_strand_id
1 'polypeptide(L)'
;MLFRNTSKIIDLAIKRFDEEQSGKSIFSKSSGLGYREIVKTFVTSGNCLNYYDIAKVDKSDFAFPEQTLRQIRGETKMGWTGFVAKMKDGKQFSFGTSFLFDFFEMPKGYSPNDIIEIINHSYLDKDGNLKSYHVPEVYKEFDKSLVYREKPYFECYLDNL
;
A
#
# COMPACT_ATOMS: atom_id res chain seq x y z
N MET A 1 -12.83 -10.96 9.89
CA MET A 1 -13.04 -9.72 9.11
C MET A 1 -14.54 -9.47 9.01
N LEU A 2 -15.00 -8.26 9.27
CA LEU A 2 -16.41 -7.88 9.16
C LEU A 2 -16.56 -6.88 8.01
N PHE A 3 -17.32 -7.24 6.98
CA PHE A 3 -17.59 -6.36 5.85
C PHE A 3 -18.73 -5.40 6.19
N ARG A 4 -18.55 -4.11 5.88
CA ARG A 4 -19.56 -3.07 6.08
C ARG A 4 -20.02 -2.51 4.74
N ASN A 5 -21.31 -2.20 4.64
CA ASN A 5 -21.85 -1.50 3.47
C ASN A 5 -21.44 -0.02 3.53
N THR A 6 -20.75 0.44 2.48
CA THR A 6 -20.23 1.80 2.39
C THR A 6 -21.32 2.86 2.22
N SER A 7 -22.46 2.54 1.60
CA SER A 7 -23.50 3.53 1.28
C SER A 7 -24.03 4.22 2.54
N LYS A 8 -24.38 3.45 3.56
CA LYS A 8 -24.90 3.98 4.84
C LYS A 8 -23.89 4.86 5.56
N ILE A 9 -22.59 4.56 5.44
CA ILE A 9 -21.53 5.35 6.07
C ILE A 9 -21.36 6.68 5.31
N ILE A 10 -21.40 6.64 3.98
CA ILE A 10 -21.33 7.82 3.12
C ILE A 10 -22.54 8.74 3.36
N ASP A 11 -23.75 8.20 3.35
CA ASP A 11 -24.98 8.97 3.59
C ASP A 11 -24.95 9.66 4.97
N LEU A 12 -24.44 8.95 5.99
CA LEU A 12 -24.27 9.52 7.32
C LEU A 12 -23.22 10.63 7.34
N ALA A 13 -22.09 10.45 6.64
CA ALA A 13 -21.04 11.48 6.55
C ALA A 13 -21.56 12.76 5.87
N ILE A 14 -22.26 12.63 4.73
CA ILE A 14 -22.88 13.75 4.02
C ILE A 14 -23.83 14.49 4.95
N LYS A 15 -24.74 13.76 5.63
CA LYS A 15 -25.66 14.36 6.59
C LYS A 15 -24.94 15.15 7.69
N ARG A 16 -23.79 14.68 8.20
CA ARG A 16 -23.02 15.41 9.22
C ARG A 16 -22.44 16.71 8.69
N PHE A 17 -21.99 16.75 7.44
CA PHE A 17 -21.54 17.99 6.82
C PHE A 17 -22.69 18.99 6.65
N ASP A 18 -23.87 18.55 6.22
CA ASP A 18 -25.05 19.43 6.09
C ASP A 18 -25.51 19.99 7.45
N GLU A 19 -25.45 19.18 8.50
CA GLU A 19 -25.73 19.62 9.89
C GLU A 19 -24.72 20.66 10.37
N GLU A 20 -23.44 20.54 10.02
CA GLU A 20 -22.39 21.52 10.33
C GLU A 20 -22.62 22.84 9.59
N GLN A 21 -22.91 22.78 8.28
CA GLN A 21 -23.22 23.96 7.47
C GLN A 21 -24.45 24.72 7.97
N SER A 22 -25.47 23.99 8.43
CA SER A 22 -26.71 24.57 8.94
C SER A 22 -26.64 25.00 10.42
N GLY A 23 -25.50 24.85 11.08
CA GLY A 23 -25.30 25.23 12.48
C GLY A 23 -26.00 24.31 13.49
N LYS A 24 -26.49 23.14 13.06
CA LYS A 24 -27.20 22.15 13.89
C LYS A 24 -26.32 20.97 14.31
N SER A 25 -25.02 21.09 14.11
CA SER A 25 -24.08 20.00 14.31
C SER A 25 -23.87 19.63 15.76
N ILE A 26 -23.73 18.31 15.98
CA ILE A 26 -23.31 17.73 17.26
C ILE A 26 -21.84 18.06 17.60
N PHE A 27 -21.07 18.53 16.62
CA PHE A 27 -19.69 18.99 16.77
C PHE A 27 -19.61 20.50 17.06
N SER A 28 -20.72 21.20 17.29
CA SER A 28 -20.79 22.65 17.53
C SER A 28 -19.89 23.17 18.67
N LYS A 29 -19.43 22.29 19.57
CA LYS A 29 -18.48 22.62 20.65
C LYS A 29 -17.00 22.63 20.21
N SER A 30 -16.68 22.30 18.96
CA SER A 30 -15.32 22.12 18.46
C SER A 30 -14.62 23.42 18.02
N SER A 31 -15.05 24.59 18.51
CA SER A 31 -14.39 25.88 18.25
C SER A 31 -14.12 26.19 16.77
N GLY A 32 -15.05 25.82 15.87
CA GLY A 32 -14.90 26.04 14.42
C GLY A 32 -14.16 24.92 13.67
N LEU A 33 -13.83 23.80 14.32
CA LEU A 33 -13.17 22.64 13.72
C LEU A 33 -14.13 21.50 13.35
N GLY A 34 -15.44 21.73 13.31
CA GLY A 34 -16.45 20.69 13.14
C GLY A 34 -16.25 19.85 11.88
N TYR A 35 -15.86 20.47 10.76
CA TYR A 35 -15.47 19.75 9.54
C TYR A 35 -14.32 18.77 9.76
N ARG A 36 -13.28 19.19 10.48
CA ARG A 36 -12.11 18.34 10.77
C ARG A 36 -12.49 17.16 11.65
N GLU A 37 -13.36 17.38 12.64
CA GLU A 37 -13.86 16.33 13.52
C GLU A 37 -14.78 15.34 12.78
N ILE A 38 -15.60 15.82 11.84
CA ILE A 38 -16.38 14.96 10.95
C ILE A 38 -15.43 14.11 10.10
N VAL A 39 -14.46 14.73 9.42
CA VAL A 39 -13.47 14.01 8.60
C VAL A 39 -12.72 12.98 9.42
N LYS A 40 -12.17 13.38 10.58
CA LYS A 40 -11.46 12.47 11.50
C LYS A 40 -12.34 11.28 11.88
N THR A 41 -13.59 11.54 12.27
CA THR A 41 -14.55 10.48 12.63
C THR A 41 -14.72 9.48 11.49
N PHE A 42 -14.93 9.91 10.25
CA PHE A 42 -15.19 8.96 9.16
C PHE A 42 -13.94 8.31 8.55
N VAL A 43 -12.78 8.95 8.66
CA VAL A 43 -11.53 8.44 8.09
C VAL A 43 -10.82 7.49 9.06
N THR A 44 -10.76 7.83 10.35
CA THR A 44 -9.91 7.08 11.30
C THR A 44 -10.70 6.17 12.24
N SER A 45 -11.94 6.51 12.64
CA SER A 45 -12.65 5.77 13.72
C SER A 45 -12.93 4.29 13.45
N GLY A 46 -13.00 3.90 12.17
CA GLY A 46 -13.22 2.51 11.77
C GLY A 46 -12.00 1.61 11.94
N ASN A 47 -10.81 2.21 12.00
CA ASN A 47 -9.52 1.53 12.05
C ASN A 47 -8.65 2.09 13.18
N CYS A 48 -9.21 2.28 14.38
CA CYS A 48 -8.45 2.68 15.57
C CYS A 48 -8.19 1.49 16.50
N LEU A 49 -6.99 1.42 17.07
CA LEU A 49 -6.63 0.53 18.18
C LEU A 49 -6.09 1.36 19.33
N ASN A 50 -6.42 0.99 20.57
CA ASN A 50 -5.77 1.59 21.73
C ASN A 50 -4.38 0.98 21.89
N TYR A 51 -3.40 1.81 22.25
CA TYR A 51 -2.04 1.34 22.47
C TYR A 51 -1.94 0.23 23.53
N TYR A 52 -2.73 0.31 24.61
CA TYR A 52 -2.73 -0.68 25.68
C TYR A 52 -3.36 -2.03 25.29
N ASP A 53 -4.09 -2.10 24.17
CA ASP A 53 -4.61 -3.36 23.63
C ASP A 53 -3.55 -4.12 22.80
N ILE A 54 -2.39 -3.49 22.54
CA ILE A 54 -1.31 -4.08 21.74
C ILE A 54 -0.36 -4.87 22.64
N ALA A 55 -0.44 -6.20 22.57
CA ALA A 55 0.47 -7.07 23.29
C ALA A 55 1.91 -7.04 22.72
N LYS A 56 2.06 -6.92 21.40
CA LYS A 56 3.34 -6.95 20.69
C LYS A 56 3.23 -6.33 19.30
N VAL A 57 4.34 -5.76 18.81
CA VAL A 57 4.52 -5.33 17.42
C VAL A 57 5.73 -6.04 16.85
N ASP A 58 5.57 -6.66 15.68
CA ASP A 58 6.62 -7.38 14.95
C ASP A 58 6.74 -6.85 13.52
N LYS A 59 7.94 -6.97 12.93
CA LYS A 59 8.14 -6.68 11.51
C LYS A 59 7.48 -7.78 10.68
N SER A 60 6.75 -7.38 9.64
CA SER A 60 6.15 -8.31 8.69
C SER A 60 7.22 -8.96 7.81
N ASP A 61 7.11 -10.27 7.57
CA ASP A 61 7.97 -11.01 6.64
C ASP A 61 7.78 -10.58 5.17
N PHE A 62 6.74 -9.80 4.89
CA PHE A 62 6.46 -9.24 3.57
C PHE A 62 6.91 -7.78 3.44
N ALA A 63 7.27 -7.12 4.55
CA ALA A 63 7.64 -5.71 4.55
C ALA A 63 9.01 -5.51 3.93
N PHE A 64 9.05 -4.72 2.86
CA PHE A 64 10.33 -4.32 2.27
C PHE A 64 11.04 -3.33 3.21
N PRO A 65 12.36 -3.46 3.42
CA PRO A 65 13.12 -2.48 4.17
C PRO A 65 13.01 -1.10 3.53
N GLU A 66 12.96 -0.04 4.33
CA GLU A 66 12.86 1.34 3.83
C GLU A 66 13.95 1.69 2.81
N GLN A 67 15.18 1.19 3.04
CA GLN A 67 16.29 1.36 2.10
C GLN A 67 16.03 0.72 0.74
N THR A 68 15.33 -0.42 0.70
CA THR A 68 14.90 -1.09 -0.53
C THR A 68 13.79 -0.29 -1.21
N LEU A 69 12.80 0.17 -0.44
CA LEU A 69 11.69 0.99 -0.95
C LEU A 69 12.18 2.27 -1.64
N ARG A 70 13.16 2.96 -1.03
CA ARG A 70 13.77 4.18 -1.58
C ARG A 70 14.50 3.96 -2.90
N GLN A 71 14.88 2.72 -3.23
CA GLN A 71 15.49 2.40 -4.52
C GLN A 71 14.46 2.24 -5.64
N ILE A 72 13.19 1.97 -5.30
CA ILE A 72 12.14 1.76 -6.30
C ILE A 72 11.78 3.12 -6.91
N ARG A 73 11.91 3.20 -8.24
CA ARG A 73 11.57 4.38 -9.03
C ARG A 73 10.18 4.21 -9.63
N GLY A 74 9.45 5.32 -9.68
CA GLY A 74 8.06 5.37 -10.08
C GLY A 74 7.78 4.93 -11.51
N GLU A 75 6.50 4.67 -11.73
CA GLU A 75 5.75 4.30 -12.93
C GLU A 75 6.56 3.87 -14.16
N THR A 76 6.44 2.59 -14.52
CA THR A 76 7.02 2.05 -15.76
C THR A 76 6.00 2.04 -16.90
N LYS A 77 4.72 1.83 -16.59
CA LYS A 77 3.56 1.94 -17.49
C LYS A 77 2.41 2.58 -16.72
N MET A 78 1.45 3.20 -17.41
CA MET A 78 0.27 3.79 -16.76
C MET A 78 -0.40 2.81 -15.78
N GLY A 79 -0.42 3.14 -14.50
CA GLY A 79 -0.99 2.30 -13.44
C GLY A 79 -0.07 1.19 -12.89
N TRP A 80 1.20 1.16 -13.29
CA TRP A 80 2.11 0.04 -13.00
C TRP A 80 3.55 0.48 -12.77
N THR A 81 4.13 0.02 -11.66
CA THR A 81 5.57 0.10 -11.39
C THR A 81 6.14 -1.31 -11.35
N GLY A 82 7.09 -1.62 -12.23
CA GLY A 82 7.77 -2.92 -12.29
C GLY A 82 9.29 -2.79 -12.11
N PHE A 83 9.87 -3.74 -11.40
CA PHE A 83 11.30 -3.75 -11.09
C PHE A 83 11.78 -5.19 -10.86
N VAL A 84 13.08 -5.43 -10.98
CA VAL A 84 13.70 -6.70 -10.61
C VAL A 84 14.48 -6.50 -9.32
N ALA A 85 14.29 -7.40 -8.34
CA ALA A 85 15.10 -7.43 -7.14
C ALA A 85 16.18 -8.50 -7.29
N LYS A 86 17.44 -8.11 -7.05
CA LYS A 86 18.56 -9.04 -6.97
C LYS A 86 18.78 -9.43 -5.51
N MET A 87 18.88 -10.72 -5.28
CA MET A 87 19.07 -11.31 -3.96
C MET A 87 20.57 -11.48 -3.64
N LYS A 88 20.90 -11.69 -2.36
CA LYS A 88 22.29 -11.93 -1.89
C LYS A 88 22.99 -13.09 -2.60
N ASP A 89 22.24 -14.12 -3.01
CA ASP A 89 22.76 -15.28 -3.74
C ASP A 89 22.91 -15.03 -5.26
N GLY A 90 22.61 -13.80 -5.71
CA GLY A 90 22.67 -13.39 -7.11
C GLY A 90 21.41 -13.71 -7.92
N LYS A 91 20.44 -14.46 -7.37
CA LYS A 91 19.18 -14.71 -8.06
C LYS A 91 18.36 -13.44 -8.20
N GLN A 92 17.53 -13.41 -9.23
CA GLN A 92 16.72 -12.26 -9.59
C GLN A 92 15.26 -12.65 -9.65
N PHE A 93 14.39 -11.75 -9.22
CA PHE A 93 12.94 -11.94 -9.27
C PHE A 93 12.25 -10.66 -9.71
N SER A 94 11.27 -10.81 -10.59
CA SER A 94 10.42 -9.71 -11.04
C SER A 94 9.39 -9.37 -9.97
N PHE A 95 9.28 -8.09 -9.64
CA PHE A 95 8.24 -7.54 -8.80
C PHE A 95 7.48 -6.46 -9.56
N GLY A 96 6.25 -6.21 -9.14
CA GLY A 96 5.50 -5.09 -9.65
C GLY A 96 4.33 -4.74 -8.76
N THR A 97 3.93 -3.47 -8.81
CA THR A 97 2.84 -2.93 -8.00
C THR A 97 1.97 -1.94 -8.76
N SER A 98 0.70 -1.86 -8.36
CA SER A 98 -0.22 -0.79 -8.76
C SER A 98 -0.35 0.28 -7.67
N PHE A 99 0.81 0.72 -7.15
CA PHE A 99 0.99 1.76 -6.12
C PHE A 99 0.77 1.35 -4.65
N LEU A 100 0.85 0.05 -4.35
CA LEU A 100 0.97 -0.48 -2.98
C LEU A 100 2.41 -0.94 -2.77
N PHE A 101 3.24 -0.12 -2.11
CA PHE A 101 4.69 -0.31 -2.11
C PHE A 101 5.25 -1.00 -0.87
N ASP A 102 4.49 -1.15 0.21
CA ASP A 102 5.10 -1.52 1.50
C ASP A 102 5.33 -3.02 1.68
N PHE A 103 4.43 -3.84 1.13
CA PHE A 103 4.42 -5.29 1.35
C PHE A 103 4.33 -6.04 0.04
N PHE A 104 5.18 -7.05 -0.17
CA PHE A 104 5.18 -7.89 -1.36
C PHE A 104 5.21 -9.36 -1.01
N GLU A 105 4.56 -10.19 -1.83
CA GLU A 105 4.78 -11.63 -1.82
C GLU A 105 6.24 -11.94 -2.15
N MET A 106 6.87 -12.83 -1.39
CA MET A 106 8.25 -13.22 -1.61
C MET A 106 8.35 -14.58 -2.31
N PRO A 107 9.36 -14.79 -3.16
CA PRO A 107 9.71 -16.12 -3.64
C PRO A 107 9.94 -17.07 -2.47
N LYS A 108 9.53 -18.33 -2.64
CA LYS A 108 9.66 -19.34 -1.57
C LYS A 108 11.11 -19.46 -1.08
N GLY A 109 11.30 -19.27 0.22
CA GLY A 109 12.62 -19.33 0.86
C GLY A 109 13.42 -18.03 0.86
N TYR A 110 12.84 -16.92 0.38
CA TYR A 110 13.47 -15.59 0.41
C TYR A 110 12.77 -14.66 1.39
N SER A 111 13.55 -13.77 2.00
CA SER A 111 13.07 -12.67 2.85
C SER A 111 13.32 -11.33 2.15
N PRO A 112 12.52 -10.27 2.43
CA PRO A 112 12.79 -8.93 1.91
C PRO A 112 14.19 -8.41 2.28
N ASN A 113 14.76 -8.89 3.39
CA ASN A 113 16.12 -8.55 3.82
C ASN A 113 17.22 -9.22 2.97
N ASP A 114 16.87 -10.11 2.04
CA ASP A 114 17.82 -10.73 1.11
C ASP A 114 18.01 -9.91 -0.16
N ILE A 115 17.21 -8.87 -0.37
CA ILE A 115 17.35 -7.95 -1.49
C ILE A 115 18.60 -7.08 -1.26
N ILE A 116 19.49 -7.07 -2.25
CA ILE A 116 20.70 -6.23 -2.23
C ILE A 116 20.63 -5.08 -3.22
N GLU A 117 19.78 -5.18 -4.24
CA GLU A 117 19.69 -4.20 -5.33
C GLU A 117 18.32 -4.26 -5.99
N ILE A 118 17.79 -3.08 -6.35
CA ILE A 118 16.61 -2.93 -7.20
C ILE A 118 17.03 -2.43 -8.58
N ILE A 119 16.71 -3.22 -9.61
CA ILE A 119 16.85 -2.87 -11.02
C ILE A 119 15.50 -2.34 -11.51
N ASN A 120 15.36 -1.02 -11.52
CA ASN A 120 14.14 -0.36 -11.90
C ASN A 120 13.78 -0.53 -13.38
N HIS A 121 12.51 -0.31 -13.69
CA HIS A 121 12.00 -0.31 -15.07
C HIS A 121 12.37 -1.60 -15.83
N SER A 122 12.44 -2.72 -15.11
CA SER A 122 12.89 -4.02 -15.64
C SER A 122 12.03 -5.19 -15.17
N TYR A 123 12.05 -6.28 -15.94
CA TYR A 123 11.40 -7.56 -15.64
C TYR A 123 12.24 -8.73 -16.21
N LEU A 124 11.96 -9.94 -15.76
CA LEU A 124 12.51 -11.18 -16.32
C LEU A 124 11.51 -11.79 -17.30
N ASP A 125 12.00 -12.19 -18.49
CA ASP A 125 11.22 -13.00 -19.42
C ASP A 125 11.12 -14.48 -18.97
N LYS A 126 10.45 -15.31 -19.77
CA LYS A 126 10.23 -16.74 -19.48
C LYS A 126 11.52 -17.55 -19.39
N ASP A 127 12.57 -17.08 -20.06
CA ASP A 127 13.88 -17.72 -20.09
C ASP A 127 14.78 -17.17 -18.95
N GLY A 128 14.28 -16.21 -18.16
CA GLY A 128 15.01 -15.59 -17.06
C GLY A 128 15.94 -14.46 -17.49
N ASN A 129 15.84 -13.97 -18.73
CA ASN A 129 16.64 -12.84 -19.17
C ASN A 129 16.06 -11.52 -18.69
N LEU A 130 16.93 -10.60 -18.28
CA LEU A 130 16.56 -9.25 -17.89
C LEU A 130 16.13 -8.43 -19.12
N LYS A 131 14.94 -7.85 -19.05
CA LYS A 131 14.33 -7.00 -20.08
C LYS A 131 13.89 -5.67 -19.47
N SER A 132 13.80 -4.64 -20.30
CA SER A 132 13.34 -3.31 -19.89
C SER A 132 11.86 -3.10 -20.19
N TYR A 133 11.14 -2.35 -19.35
CA TYR A 133 9.78 -1.90 -19.64
C TYR A 133 9.71 -0.78 -20.68
N HIS A 134 10.83 -0.12 -21.01
CA HIS A 134 10.87 1.01 -21.94
C HIS A 134 10.99 0.61 -23.42
N VAL A 135 11.03 -0.69 -23.73
CA VAL A 135 11.07 -1.16 -25.12
C VAL A 135 9.66 -1.52 -25.63
N PRO A 136 9.33 -1.24 -26.90
CA PRO A 136 7.99 -1.48 -27.47
C PRO A 136 7.50 -2.93 -27.36
N GLU A 137 8.41 -3.90 -27.36
CA GLU A 137 8.14 -5.34 -27.38
C GLU A 137 7.51 -5.84 -26.07
N VAL A 138 7.59 -5.04 -25.01
CA VAL A 138 7.05 -5.35 -23.67
C VAL A 138 5.56 -5.69 -23.68
N TYR A 139 4.77 -5.23 -24.65
CA TYR A 139 3.35 -5.54 -24.72
C TYR A 139 3.07 -6.97 -25.19
N LYS A 140 4.05 -7.65 -25.80
CA LYS A 140 3.94 -9.04 -26.29
C LYS A 140 4.64 -10.03 -25.36
N GLU A 141 5.79 -9.65 -24.82
CA GLU A 141 6.69 -10.56 -24.10
C GLU A 141 6.46 -10.59 -22.58
N PHE A 142 5.83 -9.55 -22.03
CA PHE A 142 5.64 -9.43 -20.59
C PHE A 142 4.58 -10.41 -20.07
N ASP A 143 5.02 -11.38 -19.25
CA ASP A 143 4.15 -12.31 -18.56
C ASP A 143 3.96 -11.90 -17.10
N LYS A 144 2.76 -11.40 -16.77
CA LYS A 144 2.40 -10.99 -15.41
C LYS A 144 2.46 -12.14 -14.39
N SER A 145 2.35 -13.39 -14.82
CA SER A 145 2.39 -14.54 -13.91
C SER A 145 3.77 -14.80 -13.29
N LEU A 146 4.82 -14.24 -13.89
CA LEU A 146 6.20 -14.31 -13.39
C LEU A 146 6.53 -13.21 -12.39
N VAL A 147 5.58 -12.33 -12.08
CA VAL A 147 5.79 -11.14 -11.26
C VAL A 147 5.20 -11.33 -9.87
N TYR A 148 6.05 -11.18 -8.86
CA TYR A 148 5.62 -11.10 -7.47
C TYR A 148 4.92 -9.76 -7.19
N ARG A 149 3.74 -9.86 -6.59
CA ARG A 149 2.83 -8.74 -6.38
C ARG A 149 2.82 -8.25 -4.95
N GLU A 150 2.37 -7.03 -4.79
CA GLU A 150 2.01 -6.45 -3.51
C GLU A 150 1.08 -7.37 -2.71
N LYS A 151 1.20 -7.33 -1.38
CA LYS A 151 0.22 -7.90 -0.46
C LYS A 151 -0.76 -6.83 -0.03
N PRO A 152 -2.07 -7.14 0.03
CA PRO A 152 -3.02 -6.20 0.61
C PRO A 152 -2.71 -6.01 2.09
N TYR A 153 -2.78 -4.76 2.54
CA TYR A 153 -2.69 -4.37 3.94
C TYR A 153 -3.76 -3.31 4.23
N PHE A 154 -3.97 -3.03 5.51
CA PHE A 154 -4.81 -1.94 5.96
C PHE A 154 -4.02 -1.14 6.99
N GLU A 155 -4.25 0.17 7.00
CA GLU A 155 -3.69 1.05 8.00
C GLU A 155 -4.59 1.06 9.23
N CYS A 156 -3.96 1.06 10.39
CA CYS A 156 -4.63 1.26 11.66
C CYS A 156 -4.01 2.45 12.36
N TYR A 157 -4.85 3.31 12.92
CA TYR A 157 -4.46 4.49 13.65
C TYR A 157 -4.39 4.17 15.15
N LEU A 158 -3.40 4.73 15.81
CA LEU A 158 -3.29 4.69 17.26
C LEU A 158 -3.77 6.03 17.80
N ASP A 159 -4.76 5.99 18.69
CA ASP A 159 -5.23 7.21 19.34
C ASP A 159 -4.11 7.76 20.25
N ASN A 160 -3.83 9.06 20.12
CA ASN A 160 -2.82 9.82 20.86
C ASN A 160 -1.35 9.56 20.48
N LEU A 161 -1.07 9.18 19.22
CA LEU A 161 0.29 9.23 18.67
C LEU A 161 0.65 10.62 18.13
#